data_AF-A0A415JIR2-F1
#
_entry.id   AF-A0A415JIR2-F1
#
_cell.length_a   1.000
_cell.length_b   1.000
_cell.length_c   1.000
_cell.angle_alpha   90.00
_cell.angle_beta   90.00
_cell.angle_gamma   90.00
#
_symmetry.space_group_name_H-M   'P 1'
#
loop_
_entity.id
_entity.type
_entity.pdbx_description
1 polymer ?
#
loop_
_entity_poly.entity_id
_entity_poly.type
_entity_poly.pdbx_seq_one_letter_code
_entity_poly.pdbx_strand_id
1 'polypeptide(L)'
;MDNELQYDPAAIRMAYFSLLLSGRPHDNLELAVTQEMLKMNRLTAERSLPAMVGRSARITATINSIKIEESSKRYLIKFQADNGEREEQIRSERIDANHKDAVKKIWERNLVGHRVVIFKCKDRVGSKEAPNGYRIAPYCIDLGKAE
;
A
#
# COMPACT_ATOMS: atom_id res chain seq x y z
N MET A 1 -28.97 -0.69 -19.15
CA MET A 1 -29.23 0.03 -17.89
C MET A 1 -28.72 -0.87 -16.79
N ASP A 2 -27.46 -0.71 -16.43
CA ASP A 2 -26.86 -1.49 -15.37
C ASP A 2 -27.28 -0.88 -14.04
N ASN A 3 -28.28 -1.51 -13.41
CA ASN A 3 -28.56 -1.29 -11.99
C ASN A 3 -27.45 -2.02 -11.23
N GLU A 4 -26.29 -1.38 -11.09
CA GLU A 4 -25.31 -1.82 -10.10
C GLU A 4 -26.03 -1.81 -8.75
N LEU A 5 -26.10 -2.98 -8.11
CA LEU A 5 -26.49 -3.13 -6.71
C LEU A 5 -25.53 -2.28 -5.87
N GLN A 6 -25.86 -1.01 -5.70
CA GLN A 6 -25.12 -0.10 -4.87
C GLN A 6 -25.51 -0.42 -3.43
N TYR A 7 -24.80 -1.38 -2.84
CA TYR A 7 -24.97 -1.73 -1.43
C TYR A 7 -24.79 -0.49 -0.58
N ASP A 8 -25.74 -0.25 0.33
CA ASP A 8 -25.64 0.83 1.30
C ASP A 8 -24.36 0.64 2.15
N PRO A 9 -23.39 1.57 2.08
CA PRO A 9 -22.17 1.49 2.88
C PRO A 9 -22.45 1.42 4.39
N ALA A 10 -23.57 1.96 4.88
CA ALA A 10 -23.98 1.78 6.26
C ALA A 10 -24.38 0.33 6.56
N ALA A 11 -25.18 -0.31 5.71
CA ALA A 11 -25.54 -1.71 5.84
C ALA A 11 -24.31 -2.66 5.85
N ILE A 12 -23.32 -2.43 4.98
CA ILE A 12 -22.07 -3.23 4.97
C ILE A 12 -21.29 -3.06 6.28
N ARG A 13 -21.16 -1.82 6.78
CA ARG A 13 -20.49 -1.55 8.06
C ARG A 13 -21.20 -2.21 9.23
N MET A 14 -22.54 -2.15 9.25
CA MET A 14 -23.34 -2.80 10.29
C MET A 14 -23.24 -4.32 10.24
N ALA A 15 -23.19 -4.93 9.06
CA ALA A 15 -22.95 -6.36 8.91
C ALA A 15 -21.54 -6.78 9.41
N TYR A 16 -20.51 -5.95 9.16
CA TYR A 16 -19.18 -6.18 9.73
C TYR A 16 -19.20 -6.12 11.27
N PHE A 17 -19.84 -5.10 11.85
CA PHE A 17 -19.93 -4.96 13.30
C PHE A 17 -20.78 -6.07 13.95
N SER A 18 -21.88 -6.48 13.33
CA SER A 18 -22.71 -7.56 13.87
C SER A 18 -21.97 -8.90 13.92
N LEU A 19 -21.13 -9.19 12.93
CA LEU A 19 -20.24 -10.35 12.93
C LEU A 19 -19.15 -10.23 13.99
N LEU A 20 -18.46 -9.09 14.06
CA LEU A 20 -17.31 -8.90 14.94
C LEU A 20 -17.67 -8.85 16.43
N LEU A 21 -18.87 -8.34 16.73
CA LEU A 21 -19.36 -8.12 18.09
C LEU A 21 -20.34 -9.21 18.54
N SER A 22 -20.57 -10.21 17.69
CA SER A 22 -21.40 -11.37 18.03
C SER A 22 -20.86 -12.05 19.29
N GLY A 23 -21.75 -12.30 20.26
CA GLY A 23 -21.40 -12.94 21.52
C GLY A 23 -20.73 -12.05 22.58
N ARG A 24 -20.50 -10.76 22.31
CA ARG A 24 -20.03 -9.83 23.35
C ARG A 24 -21.20 -9.40 24.26
N PRO A 25 -20.97 -9.29 25.59
CA PRO A 25 -21.92 -8.65 26.50
C PRO A 25 -22.26 -7.23 26.02
N HIS A 26 -23.49 -6.78 26.28
CA HIS A 26 -23.95 -5.45 25.86
C HIS A 26 -23.18 -4.31 26.56
N ASP A 27 -22.56 -4.61 27.70
CA ASP A 27 -21.71 -3.68 28.43
C ASP A 27 -20.50 -3.28 27.57
N ASN A 28 -20.32 -1.97 27.37
CA ASN A 28 -19.26 -1.36 26.55
C ASN A 28 -19.34 -1.60 25.04
N LEU A 29 -20.51 -2.00 24.50
CA LEU A 29 -20.67 -2.19 23.05
C LEU A 29 -20.37 -0.91 22.24
N GLU A 30 -20.81 0.26 22.72
CA GLU A 30 -20.56 1.55 22.08
C GLU A 30 -19.06 1.88 21.98
N LEU A 31 -18.30 1.59 23.04
CA LEU A 31 -16.84 1.76 23.05
C LEU A 31 -16.16 0.80 22.06
N ALA A 32 -16.60 -0.46 22.01
CA ALA A 32 -16.06 -1.46 21.09
C ALA A 32 -16.34 -1.06 19.62
N VAL A 33 -17.56 -0.66 19.29
CA VAL A 33 -17.94 -0.15 17.97
C VAL A 33 -17.06 1.05 17.59
N THR A 34 -16.90 2.02 18.50
CA THR A 34 -16.08 3.22 18.26
C THR A 34 -14.64 2.87 17.92
N GLN A 35 -14.03 1.95 18.68
CA GLN A 35 -12.64 1.51 18.44
C GLN A 35 -12.48 0.86 17.07
N GLU A 36 -13.43 0.02 16.66
CA GLU A 36 -13.40 -0.68 15.37
C GLU A 36 -13.69 0.28 14.20
N MET A 37 -14.63 1.22 14.37
CA MET A 37 -14.86 2.30 13.41
C MET A 37 -13.57 3.12 13.18
N LEU A 38 -12.84 3.47 14.25
CA LEU A 38 -11.57 4.18 14.12
C LEU A 38 -10.50 3.37 13.38
N LYS A 39 -10.43 2.05 13.59
CA LYS A 39 -9.54 1.16 12.82
C LYS A 39 -9.92 1.14 11.35
N MET A 40 -11.20 0.97 11.03
CA MET A 40 -11.68 0.99 9.64
C MET A 40 -11.37 2.32 8.96
N ASN A 41 -11.69 3.45 9.62
CA ASN A 41 -11.42 4.78 9.09
C ASN A 41 -9.93 4.99 8.78
N ARG A 42 -9.02 4.45 9.62
CA ARG A 42 -7.58 4.47 9.36
C ARG A 42 -7.19 3.62 8.14
N LEU A 43 -7.80 2.45 7.97
CA LEU A 43 -7.53 1.54 6.85
C LEU A 43 -8.12 2.04 5.52
N THR A 44 -9.20 2.81 5.56
CA THR A 44 -9.85 3.41 4.37
C THR A 44 -9.39 4.85 4.10
N ALA A 45 -8.55 5.43 4.95
CA ALA A 45 -8.00 6.76 4.74
C ALA A 45 -7.25 6.83 3.40
N GLU A 46 -7.30 7.96 2.72
CA GLU A 46 -6.73 8.09 1.38
C GLU A 46 -5.23 7.72 1.33
N ARG A 47 -4.46 8.08 2.37
CA ARG A 47 -3.03 7.77 2.48
C ARG A 47 -2.73 6.47 3.25
N SER A 48 -3.73 5.62 3.48
CA SER A 48 -3.50 4.30 4.04
C SER A 48 -2.78 3.40 3.03
N LEU A 49 -1.97 2.46 3.53
CA LEU A 49 -1.29 1.49 2.66
C LEU A 49 -2.27 0.74 1.73
N PRO A 50 -3.41 0.18 2.22
CA PRO A 50 -4.40 -0.47 1.36
C PRO A 50 -4.96 0.45 0.27
N ALA A 51 -5.31 1.70 0.60
CA ALA A 51 -5.88 2.64 -0.35
C ALA A 51 -4.87 3.08 -1.42
N MET A 52 -3.59 3.17 -1.07
CA MET A 52 -2.52 3.45 -2.02
C MET A 52 -2.28 2.26 -2.96
N VAL A 53 -2.19 1.05 -2.41
CA VAL A 53 -2.02 -0.18 -3.20
C VAL A 53 -3.20 -0.39 -4.17
N GLY A 54 -4.43 -0.17 -3.71
CA GLY A 54 -5.63 -0.31 -4.53
C GLY A 54 -5.70 0.65 -5.73
N ARG A 55 -5.01 1.80 -5.66
CA ARG A 55 -4.96 2.82 -6.72
C ARG A 55 -3.65 2.83 -7.49
N SER A 56 -2.75 1.89 -7.18
CA SER A 56 -1.44 1.80 -7.82
C SER A 56 -1.52 1.15 -9.20
N ALA A 57 -0.66 1.58 -10.11
CA ALA A 57 -0.32 0.78 -11.28
C ALA A 57 0.54 -0.41 -10.85
N ARG A 58 0.37 -1.57 -11.49
CA ARG A 58 1.12 -2.79 -11.18
C ARG A 58 2.13 -3.04 -12.28
N ILE A 59 3.37 -3.31 -11.91
CA ILE A 59 4.44 -3.65 -12.85
C ILE A 59 5.18 -4.87 -12.33
N THR A 60 5.34 -5.88 -13.19
CA THR A 60 6.24 -7.01 -12.92
C THR A 60 7.66 -6.63 -13.32
N ALA A 61 8.60 -6.86 -12.42
CA ALA A 61 9.99 -6.42 -12.59
C ALA A 61 10.94 -7.29 -11.77
N THR A 62 12.22 -7.27 -12.13
CA THR A 62 13.31 -7.79 -11.29
C THR A 62 13.95 -6.64 -10.54
N ILE A 63 14.13 -6.79 -9.22
CA ILE A 63 14.81 -5.76 -8.40
C ILE A 63 16.33 -5.92 -8.54
N ASN A 64 16.99 -4.84 -8.95
CA ASN A 64 18.44 -4.81 -9.11
C ASN A 64 19.14 -4.27 -7.86
N SER A 65 18.51 -3.32 -7.15
CA SER A 65 19.04 -2.82 -5.88
C SER A 65 17.98 -2.16 -5.02
N ILE A 66 18.18 -2.23 -3.70
CA ILE A 66 17.42 -1.47 -2.71
C ILE A 66 18.45 -0.78 -1.80
N LYS A 67 18.37 0.55 -1.69
CA LYS A 67 19.28 1.34 -0.83
C LYS A 67 18.48 2.35 -0.02
N ILE A 68 18.89 2.57 1.22
CA ILE A 68 18.30 3.64 2.03
C ILE A 68 18.89 5.00 1.62
N GLU A 69 18.03 5.96 1.30
CA GLU A 69 18.35 7.37 1.14
C GLU A 69 18.07 8.08 2.47
N GLU A 70 19.10 8.24 3.31
CA GLU A 70 18.96 8.87 4.64
C GLU A 70 18.44 10.31 4.57
N SER A 71 18.82 11.07 3.54
CA SER A 71 18.38 12.46 3.34
C SER A 71 16.87 12.56 3.12
N SER A 72 16.29 11.63 2.35
CA SER A 72 14.87 11.60 2.04
C SER A 72 14.07 10.69 2.98
N LYS A 73 14.78 9.94 3.84
CA LYS A 73 14.25 8.90 4.74
C LYS A 73 13.38 7.90 3.99
N ARG A 74 13.86 7.40 2.85
CA ARG A 74 13.15 6.44 1.97
C ARG A 74 14.11 5.39 1.44
N TYR A 75 13.60 4.25 1.00
CA TYR A 75 14.35 3.33 0.17
C TYR A 75 14.28 3.81 -1.29
N LEU A 76 15.41 3.79 -1.99
CA LEU A 76 15.51 3.90 -3.44
C LEU A 76 15.61 2.49 -4.01
N ILE A 77 14.65 2.14 -4.85
CA ILE A 77 14.52 0.84 -5.49
C ILE A 77 14.85 1.01 -6.96
N LYS A 78 15.85 0.28 -7.43
CA LYS A 78 16.16 0.15 -8.86
C LYS A 78 15.69 -1.20 -9.35
N PHE A 79 15.01 -1.23 -10.49
CA PHE A 79 14.40 -2.43 -11.03
C PHE A 79 14.38 -2.40 -12.55
N GLN A 80 14.41 -3.58 -13.15
CA GLN A 80 14.17 -3.79 -14.57
C GLN A 80 12.75 -4.32 -14.75
N ALA A 81 11.85 -3.54 -15.37
CA ALA A 81 10.53 -4.06 -15.72
C ALA A 81 10.65 -5.17 -16.77
N ASP A 82 9.82 -6.21 -16.69
CA ASP A 82 9.88 -7.37 -17.60
C ASP A 82 9.76 -6.95 -19.08
N ASN A 83 8.92 -5.95 -19.35
CA ASN A 83 8.71 -5.38 -20.69
C ASN A 83 9.45 -4.03 -20.88
N GLY A 84 10.31 -3.66 -19.94
CA GLY A 84 11.07 -2.42 -19.99
C GLY A 84 12.40 -2.62 -20.70
N GLU A 85 12.80 -1.66 -21.51
CA GLU A 85 14.13 -1.68 -22.16
C GLU A 85 15.23 -1.10 -21.26
N ARG A 86 14.85 -0.35 -20.21
CA ARG A 86 15.79 0.38 -19.34
C ARG A 86 15.47 0.17 -17.88
N GLU A 87 16.52 0.23 -17.07
CA GLU A 87 16.38 0.24 -15.62
C GLU A 87 15.59 1.47 -15.17
N GLU A 88 14.58 1.24 -14.33
CA GLU A 88 13.80 2.28 -13.69
C GLU A 88 14.18 2.40 -12.22
N GLN A 89 13.89 3.57 -11.65
CA GLN A 89 14.04 3.83 -10.23
C GLN A 89 12.77 4.40 -9.62
N ILE A 90 12.44 3.97 -8.41
CA ILE A 90 11.31 4.48 -7.63
C ILE A 90 11.68 4.54 -6.16
N ARG A 91 11.03 5.41 -5.39
CA ARG A 91 11.23 5.48 -3.95
C ARG A 91 10.15 4.73 -3.19
N SER A 92 10.44 4.25 -1.99
CA SER A 92 9.41 3.79 -1.07
C SER A 92 8.65 4.97 -0.45
N GLU A 93 7.64 4.64 0.35
CA GLU A 93 7.15 5.57 1.37
C GLU A 93 8.23 5.91 2.40
N ARG A 94 8.03 7.01 3.16
CA ARG A 94 9.02 7.43 4.16
C ARG A 94 9.08 6.46 5.35
N ILE A 95 10.29 6.17 5.82
CA ILE A 95 10.56 5.29 6.97
C ILE A 95 10.31 5.97 8.32
N ASP A 96 9.95 7.25 8.33
CA ASP A 96 9.54 8.01 9.50
C ASP A 96 8.05 8.40 9.49
N ALA A 97 7.27 7.89 8.52
CA ALA A 97 5.83 8.12 8.42
C ALA A 97 5.02 7.23 9.39
N ASN A 98 3.71 7.50 9.48
CA ASN A 98 2.77 6.77 10.34
C ASN A 98 2.76 5.24 10.12
N HIS A 99 3.12 4.77 8.93
CA HIS A 99 3.18 3.34 8.59
C HIS A 99 4.62 2.83 8.40
N LYS A 100 5.61 3.46 9.05
CA LYS A 100 7.04 3.11 8.97
C LYS A 100 7.34 1.62 9.13
N ASP A 101 6.66 0.95 10.06
CA ASP A 101 6.92 -0.47 10.35
C ASP A 101 6.50 -1.35 9.17
N ALA A 102 5.45 -0.97 8.43
CA ALA A 102 5.08 -1.63 7.19
C ALA A 102 6.11 -1.38 6.11
N VAL A 103 6.58 -0.13 5.93
CA VAL A 103 7.63 0.21 4.93
C VAL A 103 8.88 -0.62 5.14
N LYS A 104 9.37 -0.69 6.38
CA LYS A 104 10.53 -1.49 6.75
C LYS A 104 10.33 -2.98 6.46
N LYS A 105 9.20 -3.56 6.90
CA LYS A 105 8.86 -4.95 6.61
C LYS A 105 8.81 -5.28 5.11
N ILE A 106 8.48 -4.31 4.26
CA ILE A 106 8.43 -4.51 2.81
C ILE A 106 9.83 -4.44 2.20
N TRP A 107 10.62 -3.43 2.56
CA TRP A 107 11.84 -3.06 1.82
C TRP A 107 13.15 -3.47 2.49
N GLU A 108 13.15 -3.89 3.75
CA GLU A 108 14.32 -4.52 4.41
C GLU A 108 14.49 -6.00 4.05
N ARG A 109 13.53 -6.57 3.31
CA ARG A 109 13.63 -7.93 2.77
C ARG A 109 14.75 -8.04 1.74
N ASN A 110 15.40 -9.20 1.69
CA ASN A 110 16.36 -9.49 0.63
C ASN A 110 15.63 -9.83 -0.69
N LEU A 111 15.27 -8.79 -1.45
CA LEU A 111 14.57 -8.92 -2.73
C LEU A 111 15.47 -8.65 -3.94
N VAL A 112 16.77 -8.41 -3.74
CA VAL A 112 17.69 -8.16 -4.86
C VAL A 112 17.84 -9.45 -5.67
N GLY A 113 17.64 -9.33 -6.99
CA GLY A 113 17.56 -10.46 -7.91
C GLY A 113 16.21 -11.21 -7.89
N HIS A 114 15.25 -10.77 -7.09
CA HIS A 114 13.91 -11.36 -7.10
C HIS A 114 13.05 -10.70 -8.16
N ARG A 115 12.21 -11.51 -8.80
CA ARG A 115 11.09 -11.05 -9.62
C ARG A 115 9.96 -10.67 -8.68
N VAL A 116 9.36 -9.51 -8.88
CA VAL A 116 8.37 -8.92 -7.99
C VAL A 116 7.25 -8.26 -8.78
N VAL A 117 6.09 -8.06 -8.16
CA VAL A 117 5.08 -7.10 -8.61
C VAL A 117 5.23 -5.82 -7.77
N ILE A 118 5.69 -4.75 -8.41
CA ILE A 118 5.80 -3.42 -7.81
C ILE A 118 4.48 -2.68 -8.01
N PHE A 119 3.92 -2.15 -6.93
CA PHE A 119 2.77 -1.26 -6.97
C PHE A 119 3.30 0.17 -7.01
N LYS A 120 3.06 0.90 -8.10
CA LYS A 120 3.52 2.28 -8.34
C LYS A 120 2.37 3.28 -8.13
N CYS A 121 2.57 4.24 -7.23
CA CYS A 121 1.67 5.36 -6.97
C CYS A 121 2.19 6.66 -7.57
N LYS A 122 1.29 7.43 -8.19
CA LYS A 122 1.54 8.84 -8.52
C LYS A 122 1.49 9.62 -7.21
N ASP A 123 2.62 10.16 -6.78
CA ASP A 123 2.62 10.99 -5.58
C ASP A 123 2.16 12.40 -5.95
N ARG A 124 1.08 12.86 -5.31
CA ARG A 124 0.52 14.21 -5.51
C ARG A 124 1.29 15.30 -4.75
N VAL A 125 2.33 14.95 -3.98
CA VAL A 125 3.11 15.93 -3.22
C VAL A 125 4.18 16.58 -4.10
N GLY A 126 3.94 17.85 -4.43
CA GLY A 126 4.85 18.72 -5.17
C GLY A 126 4.51 18.85 -6.65
N SER A 127 4.49 20.10 -7.14
CA SER A 127 4.07 20.52 -8.49
C SER A 127 4.97 20.06 -9.66
N LYS A 128 6.03 19.29 -9.40
CA LYS A 128 6.87 18.73 -10.45
C LYS A 128 6.35 17.33 -10.73
N GLU A 129 5.99 17.00 -11.96
CA GLU A 129 5.72 15.60 -12.33
C GLU A 129 7.05 14.82 -12.35
N ALA A 130 7.02 13.55 -11.95
CA ALA A 130 8.16 12.68 -12.22
C ALA A 130 8.24 12.37 -13.72
N PRO A 131 9.41 12.03 -14.28
CA PRO A 131 9.56 11.71 -15.71
C PRO A 131 8.56 10.66 -16.22
N ASN A 132 8.11 9.75 -15.34
CA ASN A 132 7.12 8.70 -15.63
C ASN A 132 5.83 8.85 -14.79
N GLY A 133 5.60 10.00 -14.15
CA GLY A 133 4.43 10.30 -13.30
C GLY A 133 4.35 9.57 -11.95
N TYR A 134 4.98 8.40 -11.81
CA TYR A 134 5.03 7.62 -10.57
C TYR A 134 6.25 7.97 -9.72
N ARG A 135 6.06 8.07 -8.41
CA ARG A 135 7.12 8.52 -7.48
C ARG A 135 7.36 7.56 -6.33
N ILE A 136 6.32 6.85 -5.92
CA ILE A 136 6.34 6.03 -4.72
C ILE A 136 5.91 4.61 -5.04
N ALA A 137 6.63 3.63 -4.51
CA ALA A 137 6.24 2.24 -4.43
C ALA A 137 5.79 1.93 -2.99
N PRO A 138 4.48 2.02 -2.68
CA PRO A 138 3.98 1.70 -1.34
C PRO A 138 4.13 0.21 -0.99
N TYR A 139 4.18 -0.69 -1.97
CA TYR A 139 4.20 -2.13 -1.74
C TYR A 139 4.85 -2.91 -2.88
N CYS A 140 5.29 -4.13 -2.57
CA CYS A 140 5.66 -5.12 -3.57
C CYS A 140 5.33 -6.55 -3.10
N ILE A 141 4.93 -7.39 -4.06
CA ILE A 141 4.75 -8.83 -3.88
C ILE A 141 6.00 -9.52 -4.43
N ASP A 142 6.60 -10.38 -3.63
CA ASP A 142 7.73 -11.23 -4.05
C ASP A 142 7.20 -12.44 -4.82
N LEU A 143 7.71 -12.67 -6.03
CA LEU A 143 7.39 -13.82 -6.87
C LEU A 143 8.50 -14.87 -6.86
N GLY A 144 9.57 -14.66 -6.08
CA GLY A 144 10.72 -15.55 -5.99
C GLY A 144 11.95 -14.99 -6.73
N LYS A 145 13.07 -15.72 -6.60
CA LYS A 145 14.30 -15.38 -7.34
C LYS A 145 14.05 -15.48 -8.84
N ALA A 146 14.54 -14.49 -9.58
CA ALA A 146 14.61 -14.61 -11.03
C ALA A 146 15.59 -15.75 -11.37
N GLU A 147 15.16 -16.68 -12.21
CA GLU A 147 16.00 -17.75 -12.76
C GLU A 147 17.04 -17.21 -13.74
#